data_AF-A0A7Z9UWD6-F1
#
_entry.id   AF-A0A7Z9UWD6-F1
#
_cell.length_a   1.000
_cell.length_b   1.000
_cell.length_c   1.000
_cell.angle_alpha   90.00
_cell.angle_beta   90.00
_cell.angle_gamma   90.00
#
_symmetry.space_group_name_H-M   'P 1'
#
loop_
_entity.id
_entity.type
_entity.pdbx_description
1 polymer ?
#
loop_
_entity_poly.entity_id
_entity_poly.type
_entity_poly.pdbx_seq_one_letter_code
_entity_poly.pdbx_strand_id
1 'polypeptide(L)' 'MTFAFNLFYPVTAADLVDKNTMAYWSFDEDSGKTIKDSMTNSIVGQIEKAEWTKGFSGSALKFNGKTSRALVIQPFRRG' A
#
# COMPACT_ATOMS: atom_id res chain seq x y z
N MET A 1 36.33 23.29 4.82
CA MET A 1 35.15 22.90 5.60
C MET A 1 34.18 22.24 4.64
N THR A 2 34.29 20.92 4.47
CA THR A 2 33.49 20.20 3.48
C THR A 2 32.15 19.86 4.10
N PHE A 3 31.09 20.54 3.66
CA PHE A 3 29.72 20.16 4.00
C PHE A 3 29.28 19.05 3.05
N ALA A 4 29.25 17.82 3.54
CA ALA A 4 28.57 16.73 2.85
C ALA A 4 27.09 16.78 3.23
N PHE A 5 26.24 17.29 2.33
CA PHE A 5 24.80 17.07 2.41
C PHE A 5 24.51 15.65 1.88
N ASN A 6 24.53 14.67 2.78
CA ASN A 6 23.99 13.34 2.50
C ASN A 6 22.46 13.43 2.45
N LEU A 7 21.91 13.80 1.29
CA LEU A 7 20.46 13.82 1.02
C LEU A 7 19.96 12.43 0.58
N PHE A 8 20.23 11.40 1.36
CA PHE A 8 19.43 10.18 1.31
C PHE A 8 18.47 10.20 2.50
N TYR A 9 17.42 11.02 2.39
CA TYR A 9 16.24 10.83 3.23
C TYR A 9 15.51 9.60 2.69
N PRO A 10 15.37 8.51 3.46
CA PRO A 10 14.50 7.42 3.05
C PRO A 10 13.08 7.98 3.00
N VAL A 11 12.52 8.08 1.79
CA VAL A 11 11.11 8.43 1.61
C VAL A 11 10.30 7.32 2.28
N THR A 12 9.63 7.66 3.37
CA THR A 12 8.73 6.74 4.07
C THR A 12 7.31 6.87 3.51
N ALA A 13 6.44 5.91 3.82
CA ALA A 13 5.01 6.03 3.51
C ALA A 13 4.41 7.35 4.04
N ALA A 14 4.93 7.88 5.16
CA ALA A 14 4.51 9.15 5.73
C ALA A 14 4.87 10.37 4.86
N ASP A 15 5.91 10.28 4.01
CA ASP A 15 6.30 11.37 3.10
C ASP A 15 5.48 11.40 1.81
N LEU A 16 4.89 10.26 1.42
CA LEU A 16 3.98 10.15 0.26
C LEU A 16 2.52 10.47 0.63
N VAL A 17 2.25 10.63 1.92
CA VAL A 17 0.92 10.90 2.48
C VAL A 17 0.81 12.38 2.75
N ASP A 18 0.02 13.08 1.93
CA ASP A 18 -0.33 14.47 2.17
C ASP A 18 -1.65 14.59 2.94
N LYS A 19 -2.02 15.83 3.30
CA LYS A 19 -3.28 16.11 4.02
C LYS A 19 -4.56 15.73 3.25
N ASN A 20 -4.45 15.47 1.95
CA ASN A 20 -5.57 15.10 1.07
C ASN A 20 -5.55 13.61 0.72
N THR A 21 -4.56 12.86 1.19
CA THR A 21 -4.41 11.43 0.92
C THR A 21 -5.45 10.67 1.73
N MET A 22 -6.37 10.01 1.02
CA MET A 22 -7.51 9.33 1.63
C MET A 22 -7.25 7.85 1.93
N ALA A 23 -6.31 7.24 1.22
CA ALA A 23 -5.94 5.83 1.35
C ALA A 23 -4.54 5.60 0.74
N TYR A 24 -3.72 4.75 1.37
CA TYR A 24 -2.46 4.29 0.79
C TYR A 24 -2.31 2.78 0.99
N TRP A 25 -2.39 2.01 -0.10
CA TRP A 25 -2.30 0.55 -0.10
C TRP A 25 -1.08 0.14 -0.92
N SER A 26 0.04 -0.10 -0.23
CA SER A 26 1.30 -0.41 -0.92
C SER A 26 1.33 -1.82 -1.51
N PHE A 27 0.47 -2.73 -1.04
CA PHE A 27 0.46 -4.15 -1.39
C PHE A 27 1.81 -4.82 -1.13
N ASP A 28 2.41 -4.53 0.03
CA ASP A 28 3.70 -5.08 0.45
C ASP A 28 3.59 -6.19 1.49
N GLU A 29 2.39 -6.71 1.76
CA GLU A 29 2.17 -7.76 2.76
C GLU A 29 2.76 -9.12 2.36
N ASP A 30 3.11 -9.31 1.07
CA ASP A 30 3.77 -10.49 0.47
C ASP A 30 2.99 -11.81 0.57
N SER A 31 2.02 -11.90 1.49
CA SER A 31 1.24 -13.09 1.78
C SER A 31 -0.10 -12.75 2.43
N GLY A 32 -0.99 -13.74 2.51
CA GLY A 32 -2.30 -13.60 3.14
C GLY A 32 -3.39 -13.10 2.18
N LYS A 33 -4.56 -12.79 2.76
CA LYS A 33 -5.78 -12.41 2.01
C LYS A 33 -6.34 -11.06 2.44
N THR A 34 -5.61 -10.29 3.23
CA THR A 34 -6.04 -8.98 3.72
C THR A 34 -5.21 -7.89 3.09
N ILE A 35 -5.81 -6.71 2.96
CA ILE A 35 -5.16 -5.50 2.48
C ILE A 35 -5.16 -4.53 3.65
N LYS A 36 -4.01 -3.90 3.92
CA LYS A 36 -3.90 -2.87 4.95
C LYS A 36 -3.73 -1.50 4.33
N ASP A 37 -4.25 -0.51 5.04
CA ASP A 37 -3.89 0.88 4.77
C ASP A 37 -2.64 1.23 5.55
N SER A 38 -1.56 1.58 4.86
CA SER A 38 -0.28 1.85 5.51
C SER A 38 -0.30 3.17 6.30
N MET A 39 -1.29 4.05 6.08
CA MET A 39 -1.46 5.26 6.91
C MET A 39 -1.97 4.94 8.32
N THR A 40 -2.91 4.00 8.41
CA THR A 40 -3.62 3.69 9.68
C THR A 40 -3.28 2.31 10.22
N ASN A 41 -2.49 1.54 9.48
CA ASN A 41 -2.19 0.12 9.71
C ASN A 41 -3.46 -0.74 9.96
N SER A 42 -4.61 -0.27 9.46
CA SER A 42 -5.90 -0.93 9.63
C SER A 42 -6.20 -1.83 8.44
N ILE A 43 -6.91 -2.94 8.69
CA ILE A 43 -7.39 -3.82 7.61
C ILE A 43 -8.50 -3.09 6.87
N VAL A 44 -8.30 -2.89 5.57
CA VAL A 44 -9.24 -2.16 4.70
C VAL A 44 -9.95 -3.04 3.69
N GLY A 45 -9.44 -4.25 3.45
CA GLY A 45 -9.94 -5.08 2.37
C GLY A 45 -9.53 -6.53 2.44
N GLN A 46 -10.10 -7.31 1.52
CA GLN A 46 -9.77 -8.71 1.27
C GLN A 46 -9.38 -8.94 -0.19
N ILE A 47 -8.50 -9.91 -0.41
CA ILE A 47 -8.02 -10.33 -1.72
C ILE A 47 -8.84 -11.54 -2.19
N GLU A 48 -9.42 -11.44 -3.37
CA GLU A 48 -10.12 -12.55 -4.01
C GLU A 48 -9.43 -12.93 -5.31
N LYS A 49 -8.90 -14.16 -5.39
CA LYS A 49 -8.32 -14.78 -6.60
C LYS A 49 -7.14 -14.03 -7.23
N ALA A 50 -6.61 -12.99 -6.59
CA ALA A 50 -5.33 -12.39 -6.96
C ALA A 50 -4.20 -13.12 -6.23
N GLU A 51 -3.01 -13.09 -6.82
CA GLU A 51 -1.82 -13.75 -6.29
C GLU A 51 -0.76 -12.70 -5.93
N TRP A 52 0.00 -12.98 -4.88
CA TRP A 52 1.18 -12.18 -4.54
C TRP A 52 2.30 -12.44 -5.56
N THR A 53 2.99 -11.38 -5.93
CA THR A 53 4.13 -11.44 -6.83
C THR A 53 5.16 -10.39 -6.45
N LYS A 54 6.36 -10.47 -7.04
CA LYS A 54 7.38 -9.44 -6.86
C LYS A 54 6.94 -8.15 -7.56
N GLY A 55 6.87 -7.06 -6.81
CA GLY A 55 6.52 -5.74 -7.31
C GLY A 55 7.72 -4.98 -7.87
N PHE A 56 7.47 -3.74 -8.32
CA PHE A 56 8.54 -2.78 -8.65
C PHE A 56 9.36 -2.42 -7.40
N SER A 57 8.67 -2.19 -6.30
CA SER A 57 9.22 -2.10 -4.94
C SER A 57 8.45 -3.10 -4.09
N GLY A 58 9.16 -3.92 -3.30
CA GLY A 58 8.53 -4.92 -2.44
C GLY A 58 7.68 -5.97 -3.19
N SER A 59 6.45 -6.18 -2.74
CA SER A 59 5.52 -7.13 -3.35
C SER A 59 4.38 -6.41 -4.07
N ALA A 60 3.54 -7.17 -4.79
CA ALA A 60 2.40 -6.64 -5.53
C ALA A 60 1.32 -7.71 -5.71
N LEU A 61 0.11 -7.30 -6.06
CA LEU A 61 -0.97 -8.20 -6.47
C LEU A 61 -1.03 -8.35 -7.99
N LYS A 62 -0.95 -9.59 -8.45
CA LYS A 62 -1.16 -9.96 -9.85
C LYS A 62 -2.63 -10.32 -10.08
N PHE A 63 -3.29 -9.52 -10.93
CA PHE A 63 -4.67 -9.75 -11.34
C PHE A 63 -4.74 -10.57 -12.63
N ASN A 64 -5.69 -11.49 -12.71
CA ASN A 64 -5.92 -12.38 -13.85
C ASN A 64 -6.78 -11.77 -14.98
N GLY A 65 -7.18 -10.50 -14.83
CA GLY A 65 -7.98 -9.76 -15.82
C GLY A 65 -9.43 -10.25 -15.99
N LYS A 66 -9.91 -11.17 -15.16
CA LYS A 66 -11.28 -11.74 -15.25
C LYS A 66 -12.06 -11.64 -13.95
N THR A 67 -11.52 -12.24 -12.89
CA THR A 67 -12.24 -12.42 -11.62
C THR A 67 -11.42 -12.13 -10.39
N SER A 68 -10.14 -11.80 -10.52
CA SER A 68 -9.33 -11.36 -9.38
C SER A 68 -9.68 -9.92 -9.00
N ARG A 69 -9.81 -9.62 -7.70
CA ARG A 69 -9.99 -8.25 -7.19
C ARG A 69 -9.48 -8.07 -5.77
N ALA A 70 -9.19 -6.82 -5.43
CA ALA A 70 -9.05 -6.32 -4.07
C ALA A 70 -10.40 -5.72 -3.65
N LEU A 71 -11.12 -6.39 -2.74
CA LEU A 71 -12.39 -5.90 -2.21
C LEU A 71 -12.12 -4.99 -1.01
N VAL A 72 -12.45 -3.72 -1.13
CA VAL A 72 -12.33 -2.73 -0.06
C VAL A 72 -13.60 -2.77 0.77
N ILE A 73 -13.47 -3.15 2.04
CA ILE A 73 -14.61 -3.31 2.98
C ILE A 73 -14.67 -2.19 4.01
N GLN A 74 -13.69 -1.27 4.03
CA GLN A 74 -13.74 -0.14 4.96
C GLN A 74 -14.97 0.74 4.64
N PRO A 75 -15.83 1.04 5.63
CA PRO A 75 -16.87 2.04 5.46
C PRO A 75 -16.21 3.41 5.30
N PHE A 76 -16.61 4.17 4.28
CA PHE A 76 -16.21 5.56 4.15
C PHE A 76 -16.73 6.30 5.38
N ARG A 77 -15.84 6.75 6.27
CA ARG A 77 -16.20 7.68 7.34
C ARG A 77 -16.56 9.01 6.69
N ARG A 78 -17.85 9.21 6.37
CA ARG A 78 -18.37 10.55 6.11
C ARG A 78 -18.27 11.29 7.44
N GLY A 79 -17.34 12.25 7.49
CA GLY A 79 -17.39 13.33 8.48
C GLY A 79 -18.64 14.18 8.27
#